data_AF-A0A0W0GCI3-F1
#
_entry.id   AF-A0A0W0GCI3-F1
#
_cell.length_a   1.000
_cell.length_b   1.000
_cell.length_c   1.000
_cell.angle_alpha   90.00
_cell.angle_beta   90.00
_cell.angle_gamma   90.00
#
_symmetry.space_group_name_H-M   'P 1'
#
loop_
_entity.id
_entity.type
_entity.pdbx_description
1 polymer ?
#
loop_
_entity_poly.entity_id
_entity_poly.type
_entity_poly.pdbx_seq_one_letter_code
_entity_poly.pdbx_strand_id
1 'polypeptide(L)'
;MFNPERYLSHEFGIKQGVDASFFRDDIVFGFGRRVCPGIYVGRDSLNLNTMNLIWAFDFAPLKDAMGNEIPVSMDNCEKKGIVPVLSPFTCHICPRSQNVVNIVEREFKEATETFVKFERDLAPADEKWVNEVRGRL
;
A
#
# COMPACT_ATOMS: atom_id res chain seq x y z
N MET A 1 -18.71 -2.65 7.64
CA MET A 1 -17.96 -3.76 8.27
C MET A 1 -16.94 -4.28 7.28
N PHE A 2 -15.66 -4.29 7.64
CA PHE A 2 -14.58 -4.91 6.85
C PHE A 2 -14.48 -6.39 7.25
N ASN A 3 -14.58 -7.31 6.27
CA ASN A 3 -14.58 -8.76 6.48
C ASN A 3 -13.85 -9.42 5.30
N PRO A 4 -12.51 -9.53 5.36
CA PRO A 4 -11.70 -10.16 4.31
C PRO A 4 -11.87 -11.69 4.26
N GLU A 5 -12.19 -12.35 5.37
CA GLU A 5 -12.32 -13.81 5.48
C GLU A 5 -13.39 -14.38 4.55
N ARG A 6 -14.36 -13.55 4.12
CA ARG A 6 -15.35 -13.93 3.11
C ARG A 6 -14.73 -14.48 1.82
N TYR A 7 -13.53 -13.99 1.46
CA TYR A 7 -12.80 -14.43 0.27
C TYR A 7 -12.13 -15.79 0.43
N LEU A 8 -11.95 -16.28 1.67
CA LEU A 8 -11.47 -17.64 1.92
C LEU A 8 -12.54 -18.69 1.61
N SER A 9 -13.82 -18.30 1.70
CA SER A 9 -14.96 -19.20 1.47
C SER A 9 -15.45 -19.20 0.02
N HIS A 10 -15.18 -18.13 -0.73
CA HIS A 10 -15.57 -18.00 -2.13
C HIS A 10 -14.69 -16.95 -2.83
N GLU A 11 -14.30 -17.20 -4.08
CA GLU A 11 -13.42 -16.33 -4.89
C GLU A 11 -13.88 -14.86 -4.95
N PHE A 12 -15.17 -14.60 -5.16
CA PHE A 12 -15.74 -13.23 -5.15
C PHE A 12 -16.23 -12.74 -3.77
N GLY A 13 -16.01 -13.52 -2.70
CA GLY A 13 -16.46 -13.15 -1.36
C GLY A 13 -17.98 -13.10 -1.21
N ILE A 14 -18.72 -13.88 -2.02
CA ILE A 14 -20.18 -13.94 -1.99
C ILE A 14 -20.66 -15.00 -0.99
N LYS A 15 -21.91 -14.85 -0.53
CA LYS A 15 -22.55 -15.84 0.34
C LYS A 15 -22.87 -17.11 -0.45
N GLN A 16 -22.86 -18.27 0.22
CA GLN A 16 -23.31 -19.52 -0.37
C GLN A 16 -24.75 -19.41 -0.89
N GLY A 17 -25.03 -20.03 -2.04
CA GLY A 17 -26.35 -20.02 -2.68
C GLY A 17 -26.64 -18.81 -3.56
N VAL A 18 -25.70 -17.87 -3.70
CA VAL A 18 -25.79 -16.77 -4.67
C VAL A 18 -25.20 -17.21 -6.00
N ASP A 19 -25.89 -16.90 -7.10
CA ASP A 19 -25.37 -17.14 -8.46
C ASP A 19 -24.14 -16.25 -8.71
N ALA A 20 -22.99 -16.91 -8.87
CA ALA A 20 -21.69 -16.28 -9.10
C ALA A 20 -21.45 -15.91 -10.57
N SER A 21 -22.28 -16.37 -11.51
CA SER A 21 -21.98 -16.32 -12.96
C SER A 21 -21.77 -14.92 -13.52
N PHE A 22 -22.34 -13.90 -12.88
CA PHE A 22 -22.21 -12.49 -13.26
C PHE A 22 -21.11 -11.75 -12.49
N PHE A 23 -20.53 -12.35 -11.45
CA PHE A 23 -19.51 -11.70 -10.63
C PHE A 23 -18.16 -11.77 -11.31
N ARG A 24 -17.44 -10.66 -11.22
CA ARG A 24 -16.06 -10.53 -11.68
C ARG A 24 -15.23 -9.84 -10.62
N ASP A 25 -14.00 -10.30 -10.45
CA ASP A 25 -13.02 -9.73 -9.52
C ASP A 25 -12.46 -8.37 -9.99
N ASP A 26 -12.70 -8.02 -11.27
CA ASP A 26 -12.23 -6.80 -11.92
C ASP A 26 -13.25 -5.66 -11.96
N ILE A 27 -14.48 -5.85 -11.45
CA ILE A 27 -15.57 -4.88 -11.64
C ILE A 27 -15.27 -3.49 -11.05
N VAL A 28 -14.39 -3.43 -10.04
CA VAL A 28 -13.89 -2.18 -9.45
C VAL A 28 -13.10 -1.32 -10.45
N PHE A 29 -12.63 -1.91 -11.54
CA PHE A 29 -11.94 -1.25 -12.65
C PHE A 29 -12.89 -0.92 -13.83
N GLY A 30 -14.19 -1.15 -13.70
CA GLY A 30 -15.20 -0.88 -14.73
C GLY A 30 -15.30 -2.00 -15.78
N PHE A 31 -15.96 -1.71 -16.91
CA PHE A 31 -16.20 -2.69 -17.97
C PHE A 31 -16.34 -2.05 -19.36
N GLY A 32 -16.26 -2.88 -20.40
CA GLY A 32 -16.49 -2.47 -21.80
C GLY A 32 -15.40 -1.55 -22.34
N ARG A 33 -15.77 -0.67 -23.28
CA ARG A 33 -14.82 0.22 -24.00
C ARG A 33 -14.11 1.27 -23.11
N ARG A 34 -14.52 1.40 -21.85
CA ARG A 34 -13.98 2.35 -20.86
C ARG A 34 -13.44 1.68 -19.61
N VAL A 35 -13.18 0.36 -19.68
CA VAL A 35 -12.48 -0.36 -18.60
C VAL A 35 -11.14 0.30 -18.31
N CYS A 36 -10.73 0.33 -17.04
CA CYS A 36 -9.47 0.93 -16.62
C CYS A 36 -8.30 0.30 -17.41
N PRO A 37 -7.55 1.07 -18.20
CA PRO A 37 -6.41 0.54 -18.94
C PRO A 37 -5.28 0.10 -18.01
N GLY A 38 -5.26 0.60 -16.77
CA GLY A 38 -4.25 0.29 -15.75
C GLY A 38 -4.60 -0.88 -14.83
N ILE A 39 -5.60 -1.71 -15.14
CA ILE A 39 -6.06 -2.80 -14.26
C ILE A 39 -4.91 -3.72 -13.81
N TYR A 40 -4.09 -4.21 -14.72
CA TYR A 40 -3.02 -5.16 -14.41
C TYR A 40 -1.94 -4.51 -13.55
N VAL A 41 -1.46 -3.33 -13.96
CA VAL A 41 -0.48 -2.55 -13.19
C VAL A 41 -1.01 -2.22 -11.79
N GLY A 42 -2.26 -1.80 -11.68
CA GLY A 42 -2.90 -1.45 -10.41
C GLY A 42 -3.02 -2.67 -9.49
N ARG A 43 -3.49 -3.81 -10.00
CA ARG A 43 -3.62 -5.06 -9.22
C ARG A 43 -2.26 -5.56 -8.74
N ASP A 44 -1.29 -5.66 -9.64
CA ASP A 44 0.03 -6.21 -9.32
C ASP A 44 0.80 -5.28 -8.37
N SER A 45 0.74 -3.96 -8.61
CA SER A 45 1.37 -2.98 -7.73
C SER A 45 0.77 -2.99 -6.33
N LEU A 46 -0.57 -3.07 -6.22
CA LEU A 46 -1.22 -3.15 -4.90
C LEU A 46 -0.82 -4.42 -4.16
N ASN A 47 -0.86 -5.58 -4.83
CA ASN A 47 -0.47 -6.85 -4.23
C ASN A 47 0.99 -6.82 -3.75
N LEU A 48 1.93 -6.42 -4.61
CA LEU A 48 3.35 -6.38 -4.27
C LEU A 48 3.64 -5.37 -3.15
N ASN A 49 3.10 -4.16 -3.23
CA ASN A 49 3.32 -3.15 -2.21
C ASN A 49 2.72 -3.58 -0.86
N THR A 50 1.51 -4.12 -0.84
CA THR A 50 0.89 -4.61 0.40
C THR A 50 1.69 -5.77 1.00
N MET A 51 2.11 -6.74 0.20
CA MET A 51 2.92 -7.87 0.68
C MET A 51 4.27 -7.39 1.24
N ASN A 52 4.95 -6.49 0.54
CA ASN A 52 6.23 -5.93 0.97
C ASN A 52 6.09 -5.14 2.28
N LEU A 53 5.05 -4.31 2.41
CA LEU A 53 4.80 -3.54 3.63
C LEU A 53 4.52 -4.45 4.84
N ILE A 54 3.66 -5.45 4.68
CA ILE A 54 3.31 -6.40 5.77
C ILE A 54 4.49 -7.31 6.11
N TRP A 55 5.32 -7.67 5.13
CA TRP A 55 6.55 -8.42 5.37
C TRP A 55 7.57 -7.59 6.14
N ALA A 56 7.73 -6.32 5.78
CA ALA A 56 8.82 -5.48 6.29
C ALA A 56 8.52 -4.77 7.61
N PHE A 57 7.26 -4.39 7.87
CA PHE A 57 6.92 -3.51 8.99
C PHE A 57 5.77 -4.05 9.86
N ASP A 58 5.84 -3.72 11.14
CA ASP A 58 4.70 -3.77 12.05
C ASP A 58 4.05 -2.38 12.09
N PHE A 59 2.72 -2.37 11.96
CA PHE A 59 1.89 -1.17 12.00
C PHE A 59 1.06 -1.17 13.28
N ALA A 60 1.07 -0.06 14.01
CA ALA A 60 0.26 0.10 15.22
C ALA A 60 -0.36 1.51 15.31
N PRO A 61 -1.53 1.66 15.96
CA PRO A 61 -2.10 2.98 16.25
C PRO A 61 -1.13 3.84 17.05
N LEU A 62 -1.17 5.16 16.83
CA LEU A 62 -0.48 6.09 17.73
C LEU A 62 -1.11 6.01 19.13
N LYS A 63 -0.34 6.33 20.18
CA LYS A 63 -0.87 6.44 21.55
C LYS A 63 -0.91 7.89 22.00
N ASP A 64 -1.94 8.26 22.74
CA ASP A 64 -2.04 9.57 23.40
C ASP A 64 -1.12 9.64 24.64
N ALA A 65 -1.09 10.79 25.33
CA ALA A 65 -0.28 11.00 26.52
C ALA A 65 -0.64 10.07 27.70
N MET A 66 -1.82 9.45 27.66
CA MET A 66 -2.30 8.50 28.66
C MET A 66 -2.08 7.04 28.23
N GLY A 67 -1.52 6.81 27.05
CA GLY A 67 -1.26 5.47 26.51
C GLY A 67 -2.43 4.85 25.75
N ASN A 68 -3.53 5.56 25.52
CA ASN A 68 -4.67 5.06 24.77
C ASN A 68 -4.41 5.12 23.26
N GLU A 69 -4.86 4.12 22.52
CA GLU A 69 -4.78 4.13 21.06
C GLU A 69 -5.63 5.25 20.46
N ILE A 70 -5.04 5.97 19.51
CA ILE A 70 -5.73 6.97 18.70
C ILE A 70 -6.20 6.25 17.43
N PRO A 71 -7.50 5.97 17.29
CA PRO A 71 -8.00 5.24 16.14
C PRO A 71 -7.91 6.08 14.86
N VAL A 72 -7.59 5.42 13.75
CA VAL A 72 -7.69 6.04 12.41
C VAL A 72 -9.17 6.13 12.03
N SER A 73 -9.69 7.35 11.91
CA SER A 73 -11.10 7.57 11.52
C SER A 73 -11.30 7.32 10.02
N MET A 74 -12.12 6.33 9.69
CA MET A 74 -12.52 6.04 8.30
C MET A 74 -13.56 7.04 7.77
N ASP A 75 -14.21 7.79 8.66
CA ASP A 75 -15.20 8.81 8.30
C ASP A 75 -14.54 10.12 7.86
N ASN A 76 -13.27 10.33 8.27
CA ASN A 76 -12.47 11.48 7.90
C ASN A 76 -11.77 11.23 6.55
N CYS A 77 -12.57 11.21 5.47
CA CYS A 77 -12.08 11.09 4.10
C CYS A 77 -12.39 12.34 3.28
N GLU A 78 -11.42 12.75 2.46
CA GLU A 78 -11.61 13.72 1.40
C GLU A 78 -12.44 13.05 0.30
N LYS A 79 -13.59 13.67 -0.01
CA LYS A 79 -14.55 13.16 -0.99
C LYS A 79 -14.42 13.87 -2.34
N LYS A 80 -13.54 14.87 -2.44
CA LYS A 80 -13.25 15.56 -3.70
C LYS A 80 -12.24 14.75 -4.51
N GLY A 81 -12.71 13.99 -5.49
CA GLY A 81 -11.86 13.20 -6.37
C GLY A 81 -12.62 12.05 -7.05
N ILE A 82 -11.89 11.22 -7.80
CA ILE A 82 -12.45 10.01 -8.43
C ILE A 82 -12.67 8.89 -7.40
N VAL A 83 -11.86 8.86 -6.33
CA VAL A 83 -11.94 7.90 -5.23
C VAL A 83 -11.87 8.62 -3.89
N PRO A 84 -12.55 8.12 -2.83
CA PRO A 84 -12.36 8.63 -1.49
C PRO A 84 -10.92 8.40 -1.03
N VAL A 85 -10.29 9.44 -0.49
CA VAL A 85 -8.94 9.35 0.08
C VAL A 85 -9.03 9.70 1.55
N LEU A 86 -8.41 8.90 2.42
CA LEU A 86 -8.35 9.23 3.84
C LEU A 86 -7.62 10.55 4.04
N SER A 87 -8.13 11.39 4.94
CA SER A 87 -7.37 12.56 5.39
C SER A 87 -6.06 12.12 6.04
N PRO A 88 -5.00 12.95 6.03
CA PRO A 88 -3.73 12.62 6.66
C PRO A 88 -3.90 12.13 8.10
N PHE A 89 -3.27 11.00 8.42
CA PHE A 89 -3.28 10.39 9.75
C PHE A 89 -1.87 9.93 10.12
N THR A 90 -1.66 9.66 11.40
CA THR A 90 -0.39 9.16 11.94
C THR A 90 -0.55 7.75 12.50
N CYS A 91 0.51 6.95 12.39
CA CYS A 91 0.60 5.62 13.00
C CYS A 91 2.06 5.29 13.30
N HIS A 92 2.30 4.29 14.16
CA HIS A 92 3.62 3.72 14.35
C HIS A 92 3.89 2.70 13.24
N ILE A 93 5.02 2.88 12.55
CA ILE A 93 5.52 1.97 11.53
C ILE A 93 6.95 1.60 11.95
N CYS A 94 7.18 0.34 12.28
CA CYS A 94 8.48 -0.13 12.76
C CYS A 94 8.94 -1.34 11.94
N PRO A 95 10.21 -1.40 11.50
CA PRO A 95 10.73 -2.61 10.87
C PRO A 95 10.61 -3.81 11.81
N ARG A 96 10.18 -4.97 11.28
CA ARG A 96 9.90 -6.16 12.12
C ARG A 96 11.15 -6.76 12.78
N SER A 97 12.32 -6.57 12.15
CA SER A 97 13.59 -7.03 12.70
C SER A 97 14.79 -6.34 12.03
N GLN A 98 15.95 -6.40 12.67
CA GLN A 98 17.19 -5.90 12.07
C GLN A 98 17.54 -6.63 10.77
N ASN A 99 17.21 -7.92 10.64
CA ASN A 99 17.45 -8.66 9.40
C ASN A 99 16.66 -8.08 8.22
N VAL A 100 15.41 -7.68 8.44
CA VAL A 100 14.60 -7.01 7.42
C VAL A 100 15.22 -5.67 7.03
N VAL A 101 15.67 -4.87 8.00
CA VAL A 101 16.37 -3.60 7.73
C VAL A 101 17.57 -3.83 6.81
N ASN A 102 18.42 -4.78 7.16
CA ASN A 102 19.61 -5.11 6.38
C ASN A 102 19.28 -5.53 4.94
N ILE A 103 18.20 -6.30 4.74
CA ILE A 103 17.74 -6.69 3.41
C ILE A 103 17.28 -5.44 2.64
N VAL A 104 16.36 -4.65 3.21
CA VAL A 104 15.80 -3.47 2.53
C VAL A 104 16.90 -2.48 2.14
N GLU A 105 17.84 -2.21 3.05
CA GLU A 105 18.97 -1.30 2.78
C GLU A 105 19.91 -1.84 1.71
N ARG A 106 20.23 -3.15 1.73
CA ARG A 106 21.04 -3.78 0.68
C ARG A 106 20.34 -3.71 -0.67
N GLU A 107 19.08 -4.12 -0.77
CA GLU A 107 18.34 -4.11 -2.03
C GLU A 107 18.18 -2.68 -2.57
N PHE A 108 17.96 -1.69 -1.70
CA PHE A 108 17.91 -0.27 -2.10
C PHE A 108 19.24 0.18 -2.72
N LYS A 109 20.38 -0.22 -2.13
CA LYS A 109 21.71 0.07 -2.66
C LYS A 109 21.92 -0.62 -4.01
N GLU A 110 21.66 -1.91 -4.11
CA GLU A 110 21.86 -2.70 -5.33
C GLU A 110 20.96 -2.21 -6.48
N ALA A 111 19.72 -1.82 -6.18
CA ALA A 111 18.77 -1.32 -7.17
C ALA A 111 19.14 0.07 -7.73
N THR A 112 20.05 0.81 -7.09
CA THR A 112 20.41 2.19 -7.45
C THR A 112 20.87 2.30 -8.91
N GLU A 113 21.74 1.41 -9.39
CA GLU A 113 22.24 1.44 -10.78
C GLU A 113 21.09 1.36 -11.79
N THR A 114 20.06 0.58 -11.46
CA THR A 114 18.90 0.38 -12.33
C THR A 114 17.99 1.60 -12.32
N PHE A 115 17.72 2.19 -11.15
CA PHE A 115 16.67 3.19 -10.98
C PHE A 115 17.13 4.64 -11.07
N VAL A 116 18.43 4.93 -10.91
CA VAL A 116 18.95 6.32 -10.95
C VAL A 116 18.57 7.08 -12.23
N LYS A 117 18.42 6.38 -13.37
CA LYS A 117 18.02 7.00 -14.64
C LYS A 117 16.59 7.57 -14.66
N PHE A 118 15.77 7.16 -13.69
CA PHE A 118 14.38 7.61 -13.52
C PHE A 118 14.23 8.70 -12.44
N GLU A 119 15.32 9.11 -11.78
CA GLU A 119 15.32 10.09 -10.68
C GLU A 119 15.43 11.55 -11.16
N ARG A 120 14.94 11.85 -12.37
CA ARG A 120 15.15 13.16 -13.01
C ARG A 120 14.36 14.29 -12.36
N ASP A 121 13.25 13.94 -11.72
CA ASP A 121 12.26 14.89 -11.18
C ASP A 121 12.12 14.75 -9.65
N LEU A 122 13.19 14.34 -8.97
CA LEU A 122 13.20 14.31 -7.51
C LEU A 122 13.03 15.73 -6.95
N ALA A 123 12.23 15.86 -5.89
CA ALA A 123 12.20 17.12 -5.15
C ALA A 123 13.58 17.35 -4.51
N PRO A 124 14.02 18.61 -4.31
CA PRO A 124 15.35 18.89 -3.73
C PRO A 124 15.58 18.23 -2.36
N ALA A 125 14.51 18.06 -1.57
CA ALA A 125 14.58 17.35 -0.29
C ALA A 125 14.85 15.85 -0.47
N ASP A 126 14.21 15.23 -1.46
CA ASP A 126 14.36 13.80 -1.75
C ASP A 126 15.73 13.52 -2.37
N GLU A 127 16.19 14.36 -3.30
CA GLU A 127 17.53 14.26 -3.89
C GLU A 127 18.61 14.32 -2.79
N LYS A 128 18.50 15.29 -1.88
CA LYS A 128 19.42 15.41 -0.75
C LYS A 128 19.41 14.15 0.12
N TRP A 129 18.22 13.66 0.46
CA TRP A 129 18.07 12.46 1.30
C TRP A 129 18.65 11.21 0.63
N VAL A 130 18.33 10.99 -0.65
CA VAL A 130 18.81 9.85 -1.43
C VAL A 130 20.34 9.85 -1.51
N ASN A 131 20.95 11.00 -1.79
CA ASN A 131 22.41 11.15 -1.85
C ASN A 131 23.06 10.88 -0.48
N GLU A 132 22.44 11.35 0.60
CA GLU A 132 22.92 11.14 1.97
C GLU A 132 22.84 9.66 2.37
N VAL A 133 21.73 8.98 2.07
CA VAL A 133 21.53 7.56 2.41
C VAL A 133 22.45 6.67 1.60
N ARG A 134 22.56 6.87 0.29
CA ARG A 134 23.46 6.09 -0.58
C ARG A 134 24.93 6.29 -0.26
N GLY A 135 25.31 7.46 0.29
CA GLY A 135 26.67 7.70 0.76
C GLY A 135 27.02 7.00 2.08
N ARG A 136 26.01 6.57 2.86
CA ARG A 136 26.18 5.88 4.15
C ARG A 136 26.13 4.36 4.05
N LEU A 137 25.31 3.85 3.12
CA LEU A 137 25.14 2.42 2.85
C LEU A 137 26.28 1.87 2.00
#